data_AF-A0A1F6NXH6-F1
#
_entry.id   AF-A0A1F6NXH6-F1
#
_cell.length_a   1.000
_cell.length_b   1.000
_cell.length_c   1.000
_cell.angle_alpha   90.00
_cell.angle_beta   90.00
_cell.angle_gamma   90.00
#
_symmetry.space_group_name_H-M   'P 1'
#
loop_
_entity.id
_entity.type
_entity.pdbx_description
1 polymer ?
#
loop_
_entity_poly.entity_id
_entity_poly.type
_entity_poly.pdbx_seq_one_letter_code
_entity_poly.pdbx_strand_id
1 'polypeptide(L)'
;MFIREGAGQEYTPIQQLIKLVESQVSRDIITTGMPQEYVDFWRNKYYSLIAAAMSMKRFAESPRNFHVGGSMCYWDRRLDRGKVTFDANLKGSVNQPPPKMCAERRLLRQLHLGSLISQEGKFESKREDELNIYEPNLDVVGLVVASDQTTTVRSGEQPEHAYKEERAVLHPCGQCLNLLSHDGLVKPWTRIVMVNDVDRKHLVVEDISIEDLLKSHGDTKKFAGDYKTYIEDLMPDLE
;
A
#
# COMPACT_ATOMS: atom_id res chain seq x y z
N MET A 1 -17.71 -14.50 -16.07
CA MET A 1 -17.26 -14.81 -17.46
C MET A 1 -15.88 -15.44 -17.33
N PHE A 2 -15.72 -16.72 -17.69
CA PHE A 2 -14.45 -17.45 -17.60
C PHE A 2 -13.83 -17.51 -18.99
N ILE A 3 -12.55 -17.17 -19.15
CA ILE A 3 -11.83 -17.32 -20.41
C ILE A 3 -11.19 -18.71 -20.41
N ARG A 4 -11.48 -19.53 -21.43
CA ARG A 4 -10.88 -20.84 -21.64
C ARG A 4 -9.75 -20.70 -22.65
N GLU A 5 -8.50 -20.84 -22.23
CA GLU A 5 -7.38 -21.14 -23.12
C GLU A 5 -6.91 -22.58 -22.89
N GLY A 6 -6.30 -23.18 -23.93
CA GLY A 6 -6.08 -24.61 -24.12
C GLY A 6 -5.65 -25.43 -22.89
N ALA A 7 -6.16 -26.66 -22.84
CA ALA A 7 -6.01 -27.64 -21.75
C ALA A 7 -6.72 -27.29 -20.42
N GLY A 8 -8.01 -26.93 -20.51
CA GLY A 8 -9.03 -27.36 -19.53
C GLY A 8 -8.96 -26.86 -18.08
N GLN A 9 -8.01 -26.01 -17.69
CA GLN A 9 -8.00 -25.42 -16.35
C GLN A 9 -8.85 -24.13 -16.32
N GLU A 10 -9.94 -24.16 -15.57
CA GLU A 10 -10.72 -22.98 -15.24
C GLU A 10 -10.00 -22.19 -14.14
N TYR A 11 -9.43 -21.05 -14.51
CA TYR A 11 -8.83 -20.12 -13.55
C TYR A 11 -9.92 -19.33 -12.81
N THR A 12 -9.76 -19.21 -11.49
CA THR A 12 -10.53 -18.25 -10.68
C THR A 12 -10.26 -16.81 -11.15
N PRO A 13 -11.16 -15.84 -10.89
CA PRO A 13 -10.95 -14.45 -11.30
C PRO A 13 -9.63 -13.85 -10.82
N ILE A 14 -9.17 -14.19 -9.61
CA ILE A 14 -7.88 -13.72 -9.10
C ILE A 14 -6.69 -14.37 -9.81
N GLN A 15 -6.78 -15.65 -10.19
CA GLN A 15 -5.72 -16.32 -10.95
C GLN A 15 -5.61 -15.76 -12.38
N GLN A 16 -6.74 -15.42 -13.01
CA GLN A 16 -6.73 -14.72 -14.31
C GLN A 16 -6.04 -13.37 -14.20
N LEU A 17 -6.29 -12.65 -13.11
CA LEU A 17 -5.65 -11.35 -12.86
C LEU A 17 -4.15 -11.50 -12.59
N ILE A 18 -3.73 -12.51 -11.82
CA ILE A 18 -2.31 -12.81 -11.63
C ILE A 18 -1.62 -13.07 -12.97
N LYS A 19 -2.24 -13.87 -13.85
CA LYS A 19 -1.70 -14.16 -15.18
C LYS A 19 -1.60 -12.92 -16.05
N LEU A 20 -2.59 -12.03 -15.99
CA LEU A 20 -2.55 -10.73 -16.64
C LEU A 20 -1.34 -9.91 -16.16
N VAL A 21 -1.17 -9.78 -14.84
CA VAL A 21 -0.05 -9.04 -14.26
C VAL A 21 1.29 -9.66 -14.65
N GLU A 22 1.45 -10.98 -14.54
CA GLU A 22 2.66 -11.72 -14.95
C GLU A 22 3.04 -11.50 -16.42
N SER A 23 2.06 -11.24 -17.29
CA SER A 23 2.30 -11.00 -18.71
C SER A 23 2.67 -9.55 -19.07
N GLN A 24 2.41 -8.60 -18.17
CA GLN A 24 2.58 -7.16 -18.44
C GLN A 24 3.62 -6.47 -17.57
N VAL A 25 3.91 -7.03 -16.40
CA VAL A 25 4.86 -6.46 -15.45
C VAL A 25 6.21 -7.15 -15.60
N SER A 26 7.30 -6.39 -15.42
CA SER A 26 8.67 -6.90 -15.52
C SER A 26 8.89 -8.12 -14.63
N ARG A 27 9.67 -9.08 -15.13
CA ARG A 27 10.14 -10.24 -14.36
C ARG A 27 11.29 -9.92 -13.42
N ASP A 28 11.96 -8.80 -13.64
CA ASP A 28 13.08 -8.35 -12.82
C ASP A 28 12.54 -7.65 -11.57
N ILE A 29 12.09 -8.45 -10.60
CA ILE A 29 11.55 -7.97 -9.33
C ILE A 29 12.67 -7.31 -8.52
N ILE A 30 12.52 -6.01 -8.25
CA ILE A 30 13.53 -5.20 -7.59
C ILE A 30 13.57 -5.58 -6.10
N THR A 31 14.77 -5.92 -5.64
CA THR A 31 15.04 -6.41 -4.27
C THR A 31 16.27 -5.75 -3.65
N THR A 32 16.81 -4.71 -4.29
CA THR A 32 18.00 -3.98 -3.83
C THR A 32 17.79 -3.43 -2.41
N GLY A 33 18.74 -3.69 -1.52
CA GLY A 33 18.70 -3.23 -0.13
C GLY A 33 17.81 -4.06 0.81
N MET A 34 17.01 -4.99 0.28
CA MET A 34 16.16 -5.88 1.08
C MET A 34 16.98 -7.03 1.69
N PRO A 35 16.87 -7.31 3.00
CA PRO A 35 17.48 -8.48 3.62
C PRO A 35 17.03 -9.79 2.97
N GLN A 36 17.94 -10.77 2.88
CA GLN A 36 17.74 -11.99 2.09
C GLN A 36 16.52 -12.81 2.56
N GLU A 37 16.23 -12.80 3.86
CA GLU A 37 15.05 -13.47 4.42
C GLU A 37 13.71 -12.93 3.87
N TYR A 38 13.67 -11.67 3.43
CA TYR A 38 12.46 -11.07 2.85
C TYR A 38 12.40 -11.19 1.32
N VAL A 39 13.54 -11.40 0.66
CA VAL A 39 13.65 -11.45 -0.81
C VAL A 39 12.77 -12.54 -1.40
N ASP A 40 12.86 -13.76 -0.88
CA ASP A 40 12.10 -14.88 -1.40
C ASP A 40 10.60 -14.72 -1.13
N PHE A 41 10.26 -14.17 0.05
CA PHE A 41 8.88 -13.86 0.39
C PHE A 41 8.30 -12.79 -0.55
N TRP A 42 9.03 -11.71 -0.81
CA TRP A 42 8.60 -10.65 -1.73
C TRP A 42 8.40 -11.18 -3.15
N ARG A 43 9.40 -11.88 -3.70
CA ARG A 43 9.32 -12.45 -5.06
C ARG A 43 8.13 -13.38 -5.24
N ASN A 44 7.86 -14.23 -4.25
CA ASN A 44 6.74 -15.18 -4.29
C ASN A 44 5.36 -14.49 -4.18
N LYS A 45 5.29 -13.27 -3.63
CA LYS A 45 4.02 -12.55 -3.43
C LYS A 45 3.79 -11.43 -4.43
N TYR A 46 4.83 -10.94 -5.10
CA TYR A 46 4.81 -9.75 -5.95
C TYR A 46 3.57 -9.64 -6.86
N TYR A 47 3.38 -10.58 -7.79
CA TYR A 47 2.25 -10.54 -8.73
C TYR A 47 0.89 -10.73 -8.05
N SER A 48 0.84 -11.58 -7.02
CA SER A 48 -0.40 -11.82 -6.26
C SER A 48 -0.85 -10.60 -5.48
N LEU A 49 0.09 -9.79 -4.97
CA LEU A 49 -0.20 -8.54 -4.27
C LEU A 49 -0.74 -7.48 -5.24
N ILE A 50 -0.16 -7.35 -6.43
CA ILE A 50 -0.68 -6.45 -7.48
C ILE A 50 -2.11 -6.84 -7.85
N ALA A 51 -2.35 -8.12 -8.15
CA ALA A 51 -3.69 -8.61 -8.48
C ALA A 51 -4.69 -8.41 -7.33
N ALA A 52 -4.26 -8.62 -6.07
CA ALA A 52 -5.09 -8.38 -4.90
C ALA A 52 -5.44 -6.89 -4.76
N ALA A 53 -4.47 -5.97 -4.86
CA ALA A 53 -4.71 -4.53 -4.77
C ALA A 53 -5.68 -4.05 -5.85
N MET A 54 -5.49 -4.49 -7.10
CA MET A 54 -6.41 -4.20 -8.20
C MET A 54 -7.84 -4.70 -7.92
N SER A 55 -7.97 -5.90 -7.34
CA SER A 55 -9.26 -6.47 -6.95
C SER A 55 -9.90 -5.71 -5.80
N MET A 56 -9.10 -5.17 -4.87
CA MET A 56 -9.60 -4.47 -3.69
C MET A 56 -10.29 -3.15 -3.99
N LYS A 57 -9.98 -2.50 -5.12
CA LYS A 57 -10.65 -1.25 -5.54
C LYS A 57 -12.17 -1.32 -5.50
N ARG A 58 -12.77 -2.49 -5.76
CA ARG A 58 -14.23 -2.67 -5.73
C ARG A 58 -14.85 -2.48 -4.34
N PHE A 59 -14.04 -2.54 -3.30
CA PHE A 59 -14.44 -2.29 -1.91
C PHE A 59 -14.12 -0.86 -1.45
N ALA A 60 -13.56 -0.02 -2.34
CA ALA A 60 -13.34 1.38 -2.03
C ALA A 60 -14.69 2.09 -1.87
N GLU A 61 -14.79 2.88 -0.81
CA GLU A 61 -15.95 3.72 -0.55
C GLU A 61 -15.59 5.15 -0.93
N SER A 62 -16.14 5.65 -2.03
CA SER A 62 -15.89 7.03 -2.43
C SER A 62 -17.04 7.64 -3.23
N PRO A 63 -17.68 8.72 -2.75
CA PRO A 63 -18.75 9.41 -3.50
C PRO A 63 -18.26 10.08 -4.79
N ARG A 64 -16.94 10.19 -4.96
CA ARG A 64 -16.29 10.79 -6.15
C ARG A 64 -15.80 9.75 -7.18
N ASN A 65 -16.21 8.48 -7.07
CA ASN A 65 -15.72 7.38 -7.93
C ASN A 65 -14.18 7.28 -7.98
N PHE A 66 -13.53 7.59 -6.85
CA PHE A 66 -12.08 7.49 -6.69
C PHE A 66 -11.77 6.22 -5.93
N HIS A 67 -11.43 5.15 -6.66
CA HIS A 67 -11.21 3.83 -6.11
C HIS A 67 -9.73 3.49 -6.09
N VAL A 68 -9.23 3.24 -4.89
CA VAL A 68 -7.86 2.85 -4.61
C VAL A 68 -7.91 1.61 -3.73
N GLY A 69 -7.35 0.53 -4.25
CA GLY A 69 -7.18 -0.72 -3.54
C GLY A 69 -5.73 -0.87 -3.11
N GLY A 70 -5.53 -1.49 -1.96
CA GLY A 70 -4.21 -1.73 -1.41
C GLY A 70 -4.04 -3.18 -0.98
N SER A 71 -2.81 -3.66 -1.11
CA SER A 71 -2.36 -4.91 -0.50
C SER A 71 -1.00 -4.70 0.12
N MET A 72 -0.72 -5.39 1.21
CA MET A 72 0.53 -5.25 1.95
C MET A 72 1.00 -6.62 2.39
N CYS A 73 2.28 -6.91 2.23
CA CYS A 73 2.91 -8.06 2.86
C CYS A 73 3.86 -7.60 3.96
N TYR A 74 3.89 -8.37 5.04
CA TYR A 74 4.70 -8.08 6.21
C TYR A 74 5.22 -9.37 6.83
N TRP A 75 6.34 -9.28 7.54
CA TRP A 75 6.95 -10.39 8.23
C TRP A 75 6.70 -10.29 9.73
N ASP A 76 6.15 -11.34 10.33
CA ASP A 76 5.97 -11.45 11.78
C ASP A 76 7.18 -12.19 12.38
N ARG A 77 8.15 -11.43 12.90
CA ARG A 77 9.42 -11.95 13.43
C ARG A 77 9.23 -12.94 14.58
N ARG A 78 8.17 -12.79 15.38
CA ARG A 78 7.89 -13.71 16.50
C ARG A 78 7.51 -15.09 16.01
N LEU A 79 6.81 -15.15 14.88
CA LEU A 79 6.26 -16.38 14.31
C LEU A 79 7.06 -16.87 13.11
N ASP A 80 8.12 -16.14 12.76
CA ASP A 80 8.97 -16.36 11.59
C ASP A 80 8.16 -16.67 10.33
N ARG A 81 7.17 -15.82 10.04
CA ARG A 81 6.27 -16.02 8.89
C ARG A 81 5.82 -14.73 8.23
N GLY A 82 5.77 -14.79 6.91
CA GLY A 82 5.17 -13.77 6.07
C GLY A 82 3.64 -13.84 6.10
N LYS A 83 2.99 -12.68 6.20
CA LYS A 83 1.54 -12.49 6.13
C LYS A 83 1.21 -11.45 5.07
N VAL A 84 -0.05 -11.45 4.64
CA VAL A 84 -0.60 -10.46 3.73
C VAL A 84 -1.86 -9.85 4.32
N THR A 85 -2.09 -8.59 4.06
CA THR A 85 -3.36 -7.91 4.36
C THR A 85 -3.78 -7.04 3.18
N PHE A 86 -5.06 -6.68 3.13
CA PHE A 86 -5.68 -5.99 2.02
C PHE A 86 -6.76 -5.03 2.53
N ASP A 87 -6.86 -3.87 1.90
CA ASP A 87 -7.88 -2.87 2.21
C ASP A 87 -8.10 -1.94 1.01
N ALA A 88 -9.08 -1.05 1.11
CA ALA A 88 -9.40 -0.06 0.09
C ALA A 88 -9.74 1.29 0.72
N ASN A 89 -9.54 2.38 -0.01
CA ASN A 89 -9.73 3.72 0.54
C ASN A 89 -11.17 3.96 1.00
N LEU A 90 -11.30 4.80 2.03
CA LEU A 90 -12.57 5.30 2.57
C LEU A 90 -12.61 6.81 2.40
N LYS A 91 -13.57 7.32 1.63
CA LYS A 91 -13.88 8.73 1.52
C LYS A 91 -15.32 8.94 2.00
N GLY A 92 -15.44 9.60 3.14
CA GLY A 92 -16.72 9.92 3.74
C GLY A 92 -17.70 10.66 2.83
N SER A 93 -18.99 10.48 3.12
CA SER A 93 -20.06 11.26 2.53
C SER A 93 -20.09 12.67 3.12
N VAL A 94 -20.85 13.58 2.51
CA VAL A 94 -21.01 14.96 3.02
C VAL A 94 -21.75 14.98 4.37
N ASN A 95 -22.64 14.01 4.62
CA ASN A 95 -23.58 14.02 5.75
C ASN A 95 -23.18 13.10 6.91
N GLN A 96 -22.20 12.24 6.69
CA GLN A 96 -21.52 11.45 7.69
C GLN A 96 -20.07 11.50 7.27
N PRO A 97 -19.20 12.24 7.95
CA PRO A 97 -17.78 12.29 7.64
C PRO A 97 -17.09 11.16 8.41
N PRO A 98 -17.04 9.89 7.95
CA PRO A 98 -15.99 9.02 8.44
C PRO A 98 -14.65 9.67 8.06
N PRO A 99 -13.60 9.36 8.82
CA PRO A 99 -12.26 9.84 8.51
C PRO A 99 -11.92 9.44 7.08
N LYS A 100 -11.52 10.42 6.27
CA LYS A 100 -10.98 10.16 4.93
C LYS A 100 -9.68 9.41 5.12
N MET A 101 -9.64 8.15 4.68
CA MET A 101 -8.48 7.28 4.86
C MET A 101 -8.07 6.66 3.55
N CYS A 102 -6.78 6.83 3.21
CA CYS A 102 -6.19 6.20 2.04
C CYS A 102 -5.99 4.69 2.30
N ALA A 103 -5.86 3.89 1.24
CA ALA A 103 -5.71 2.45 1.38
C ALA A 103 -4.45 2.09 2.21
N GLU A 104 -3.36 2.83 1.99
CA GLU A 104 -2.08 2.72 2.68
C GLU A 104 -2.23 2.91 4.20
N ARG A 105 -2.94 3.98 4.61
CA ARG A 105 -3.18 4.29 6.02
C ARG A 105 -4.06 3.22 6.68
N ARG A 106 -5.07 2.71 5.96
CA ARG A 106 -5.91 1.63 6.47
C ARG A 106 -5.12 0.34 6.68
N LEU A 107 -4.24 -0.02 5.73
CA LEU A 107 -3.37 -1.19 5.85
C LEU A 107 -2.44 -1.08 7.07
N LEU A 108 -1.78 0.07 7.26
CA LEU A 108 -0.93 0.30 8.43
C LEU A 108 -1.74 0.26 9.73
N ARG A 109 -2.91 0.89 9.77
CA ARG A 109 -3.82 0.83 10.93
C ARG A 109 -4.18 -0.61 11.31
N GLN A 110 -4.46 -1.48 10.34
CA GLN A 110 -4.73 -2.89 10.60
C GLN A 110 -3.53 -3.62 11.22
N LEU A 111 -2.30 -3.31 10.81
CA LEU A 111 -1.10 -3.89 11.42
C LEU A 111 -0.92 -3.44 12.86
N HIS A 112 -1.11 -2.15 13.14
CA HIS A 112 -1.03 -1.61 14.49
C HIS A 112 -2.09 -2.21 15.40
N LEU A 113 -3.36 -2.27 14.97
CA LEU A 113 -4.45 -2.93 15.71
C LEU A 113 -4.17 -4.42 15.96
N GLY A 114 -3.68 -5.14 14.94
CA GLY A 114 -3.32 -6.56 15.08
C GLY A 114 -2.16 -6.80 16.04
N SER A 115 -1.23 -5.84 16.12
CA SER A 115 -0.11 -5.87 17.08
C SER A 115 -0.62 -5.72 18.52
N LEU A 116 -1.52 -4.76 18.76
CA LEU A 116 -2.11 -4.49 20.08
C LEU A 116 -2.91 -5.69 20.62
N ILE A 117 -3.81 -6.26 19.82
CA ILE A 117 -4.62 -7.43 20.23
C ILE A 117 -3.72 -8.63 20.58
N SER A 118 -2.61 -8.80 19.87
CA SER A 118 -1.66 -9.88 20.15
C SER A 118 -0.92 -9.71 21.48
N GLN A 119 -0.91 -8.50 22.07
CA GLN A 119 -0.24 -8.21 23.33
C GLN A 119 -1.16 -8.31 24.54
N GLU A 120 -2.47 -8.08 24.39
CA GLU A 120 -3.45 -8.23 25.49
C GLU A 120 -3.49 -9.64 26.10
N GLY A 121 -3.02 -10.66 25.37
CA GLY A 121 -2.80 -12.01 25.90
C GLY A 121 -1.56 -12.19 26.80
N LYS A 122 -0.75 -11.13 27.02
CA LYS A 122 0.52 -11.15 27.78
C LYS A 122 0.78 -9.87 28.59
N PHE A 123 -0.25 -9.16 29.05
CA PHE A 123 -0.06 -8.02 29.96
C PHE A 123 0.26 -8.50 31.40
N GLU A 124 1.54 -8.81 31.65
CA GLU A 124 2.10 -8.71 33.00
C GLU A 124 2.56 -7.27 33.21
N SER A 125 1.90 -6.56 34.13
CA SER A 125 2.17 -5.16 34.46
C SER A 125 3.60 -4.97 34.97
N LYS A 126 4.48 -4.35 34.17
CA LYS A 126 5.72 -3.76 34.68
C LYS A 126 5.91 -2.34 34.14
N ARG A 127 5.78 -1.42 35.08
CA ARG A 127 6.32 -0.04 35.25
C ARG A 127 6.56 0.83 34.01
N GLU A 128 6.04 2.05 34.13
CA GLU A 128 6.04 3.19 33.21
C GLU A 128 7.43 3.77 32.83
N ASP A 129 8.53 3.21 33.32
CA ASP A 129 9.89 3.72 33.03
C ASP A 129 10.56 3.04 31.81
N GLU A 130 9.89 2.09 31.16
CA GLU A 130 10.38 1.38 29.96
C GLU A 130 9.62 1.81 28.68
N LEU A 131 9.51 3.11 28.41
CA LEU A 131 9.00 3.63 27.12
C LEU A 131 9.89 3.27 25.89
N ASN A 132 10.87 2.38 26.05
CA ASN A 132 11.70 1.81 24.97
C ASN A 132 11.11 0.52 24.35
N ILE A 133 9.88 0.12 24.68
CA ILE A 133 9.30 -1.15 24.21
C ILE A 133 8.30 -0.91 23.08
N TYR A 134 8.78 -0.46 21.92
CA TYR A 134 8.07 -0.68 20.66
C TYR A 134 9.10 -0.89 19.55
N GLU A 135 9.94 -1.91 19.66
CA GLU A 135 10.39 -2.56 18.42
C GLU A 135 9.21 -3.39 17.93
N PRO A 136 8.48 -2.94 16.91
CA PRO A 136 7.41 -3.78 16.39
C PRO A 136 8.04 -5.06 15.86
N ASN A 137 7.47 -6.19 16.27
CA ASN A 137 7.85 -7.51 15.77
C ASN A 137 7.41 -7.76 14.32
N LEU A 138 7.02 -6.70 13.62
CA LEU A 138 6.45 -6.73 12.30
C LEU A 138 7.30 -5.82 11.42
N ASP A 139 7.72 -6.33 10.26
CA ASP A 139 8.34 -5.51 9.21
C ASP A 139 7.45 -5.52 7.98
N VAL A 140 7.10 -4.34 7.46
CA VAL A 140 6.43 -4.22 6.16
C VAL A 140 7.47 -4.50 5.08
N VAL A 141 7.25 -5.58 4.34
CA VAL A 141 8.16 -6.00 3.26
C VAL A 141 7.82 -5.26 1.97
N GLY A 142 6.53 -5.14 1.67
CA GLY A 142 6.07 -4.35 0.53
C GLY A 142 4.60 -3.96 0.61
N LEU A 143 4.29 -2.87 -0.07
CA LEU A 143 2.98 -2.24 -0.17
C LEU A 143 2.67 -2.06 -1.66
N VAL A 144 1.48 -2.47 -2.07
CA VAL A 144 0.97 -2.27 -3.42
C VAL A 144 -0.28 -1.42 -3.37
N VAL A 145 -0.33 -0.38 -4.21
CA VAL A 145 -1.47 0.53 -4.36
C VAL A 145 -1.91 0.50 -5.81
N ALA A 146 -3.20 0.23 -6.04
CA ALA A 146 -3.78 0.19 -7.37
C ALA A 146 -4.93 1.20 -7.48
N SER A 147 -4.96 1.94 -8.59
CA SER A 147 -6.03 2.89 -8.93
C SER A 147 -6.42 2.75 -10.40
N ASP A 148 -7.66 3.14 -10.75
CA ASP A 148 -8.15 3.22 -12.13
C ASP A 148 -8.27 4.66 -12.65
N GLN A 149 -7.57 5.60 -12.02
CA GLN A 149 -7.75 7.01 -12.31
C GLN A 149 -6.94 7.42 -13.54
N THR A 150 -7.58 8.14 -14.46
CA THR A 150 -6.87 8.90 -15.49
C THR A 150 -6.30 10.16 -14.86
N THR A 151 -4.98 10.26 -14.85
CA THR A 151 -4.29 11.46 -14.36
C THR A 151 -4.20 12.46 -15.51
N THR A 152 -4.79 13.64 -15.35
CA THR A 152 -4.56 14.75 -16.27
C THR A 152 -3.28 15.46 -15.85
N VAL A 153 -2.22 15.31 -16.66
CA VAL A 153 -0.96 16.02 -16.42
C VAL A 153 -1.03 17.34 -17.18
N ARG A 154 -0.83 18.45 -16.46
CA ARG A 154 -0.73 19.77 -17.08
C ARG A 154 0.65 19.86 -17.74
N SER A 155 0.71 19.75 -19.07
CA SER A 155 1.96 19.97 -19.80
C SER A 155 2.44 21.39 -19.49
N GLY A 156 3.68 21.51 -19.02
CA GLY A 156 4.27 22.79 -18.60
C GLY A 156 4.50 23.81 -19.73
N GLU A 157 3.98 23.56 -20.93
CA GLU A 157 4.21 24.40 -22.10
C GLU A 157 2.87 24.93 -22.65
N GLN A 158 2.63 26.20 -22.34
CA GLN A 158 1.62 27.12 -22.84
C GLN A 158 0.18 27.06 -22.26
N PRO A 159 -0.48 28.23 -22.04
CA PRO A 159 -1.72 28.33 -21.27
C PRO A 159 -3.00 27.85 -22.00
N GLU A 160 -2.90 27.47 -23.28
CA GLU A 160 -4.07 27.40 -24.19
C GLU A 160 -4.28 26.01 -24.84
N HIS A 161 -3.45 25.00 -24.53
CA HIS A 161 -3.49 23.72 -25.25
C HIS A 161 -3.59 22.48 -24.34
N ALA A 162 -4.59 21.66 -24.69
CA ALA A 162 -4.76 20.23 -24.47
C ALA A 162 -4.22 19.64 -23.14
N TYR A 163 -5.13 19.38 -22.20
CA TYR A 163 -4.88 18.36 -21.18
C TYR A 163 -4.52 17.05 -21.90
N LYS A 164 -3.28 16.59 -21.73
CA LYS A 164 -2.90 15.26 -22.17
C LYS A 164 -3.27 14.29 -21.05
N GLU A 165 -4.20 13.38 -21.34
CA GLU A 165 -4.44 12.25 -20.45
C GLU A 165 -3.19 11.38 -20.46
N GLU A 166 -2.43 11.42 -19.38
CA GLU A 166 -1.29 10.55 -19.20
C GLU A 166 -1.68 9.44 -18.23
N ARG A 167 -1.45 8.20 -18.65
CA ARG A 167 -1.64 7.02 -17.81
C ARG A 167 -0.47 6.97 -16.83
N ALA A 168 -0.46 7.86 -15.85
CA ALA A 168 0.55 7.90 -14.80
C ALA A 168 0.08 7.08 -13.60
N VAL A 169 1.00 6.55 -12.80
CA VAL A 169 0.66 5.91 -11.53
C VAL A 169 0.21 6.95 -10.50
N LEU A 170 -0.63 6.53 -9.55
CA LEU A 170 -1.00 7.36 -8.41
C LEU A 170 0.02 7.15 -7.29
N HIS A 171 0.81 8.18 -6.99
CA HIS A 171 1.70 8.15 -5.83
C HIS A 171 0.92 8.29 -4.51
N PRO A 172 1.42 7.70 -3.40
CA PRO A 172 0.88 7.96 -2.08
C PRO A 172 0.83 9.47 -1.79
N CYS A 173 -0.26 9.93 -1.17
CA CYS A 173 -0.40 11.35 -0.84
C CYS A 173 0.56 11.77 0.28
N GLY A 174 0.77 13.07 0.48
CA GLY A 174 1.70 13.59 1.50
C GLY A 174 1.44 13.07 2.92
N GLN A 175 0.18 12.83 3.30
CA GLN A 175 -0.14 12.19 4.58
C GLN A 175 0.32 10.73 4.65
N CYS A 176 0.19 9.97 3.55
CA CYS A 176 0.66 8.58 3.50
C CYS A 176 2.19 8.52 3.48
N LEU A 177 2.85 9.42 2.73
CA LEU A 177 4.31 9.51 2.71
C LEU A 177 4.87 9.86 4.09
N ASN A 178 4.26 10.83 4.79
CA ASN A 178 4.61 11.14 6.18
C ASN A 178 4.48 9.90 7.08
N LEU A 179 3.35 9.19 6.98
CA LEU A 179 3.11 8.00 7.77
C LEU A 179 4.18 6.94 7.49
N LEU A 180 4.40 6.61 6.22
CA LEU A 180 5.37 5.61 5.77
C LEU A 180 6.82 6.00 6.14
N SER A 181 7.15 7.28 6.26
CA SER A 181 8.51 7.72 6.61
C SER A 181 8.83 7.65 8.10
N HIS A 182 7.81 7.64 8.97
CA HIS A 182 7.97 7.67 10.42
C HIS A 182 7.52 6.37 11.11
N ASP A 183 6.81 5.50 10.39
CA ASP A 183 6.32 4.24 10.94
C ASP A 183 7.47 3.24 11.15
N GLY A 184 7.68 2.80 12.39
CA GLY A 184 8.72 1.85 12.74
C GLY A 184 8.58 0.48 12.06
N LEU A 185 7.39 0.16 11.53
CA LEU A 185 7.14 -1.05 10.73
C LEU A 185 7.74 -0.96 9.33
N VAL A 186 7.91 0.25 8.80
CA VAL A 186 8.32 0.51 7.42
C VAL A 186 9.81 0.80 7.41
N LYS A 187 10.58 -0.01 6.68
CA LYS A 187 12.04 0.13 6.60
C LYS A 187 12.41 0.87 5.31
N PRO A 188 13.59 1.53 5.23
CA PRO A 188 14.01 2.24 4.01
C PRO A 188 13.95 1.39 2.73
N TRP A 189 14.20 0.09 2.85
CA TRP A 189 14.16 -0.88 1.75
C TRP A 189 12.75 -1.40 1.41
N THR A 190 11.72 -1.07 2.19
CA THR A 190 10.33 -1.50 1.93
C THR A 190 9.93 -1.08 0.52
N ARG A 191 9.37 -2.03 -0.25
CA ARG A 191 8.98 -1.80 -1.65
C ARG A 191 7.58 -1.20 -1.73
N ILE A 192 7.43 -0.18 -2.55
CA ILE A 192 6.16 0.47 -2.87
C ILE A 192 5.91 0.23 -4.36
N VAL A 193 4.85 -0.50 -4.67
CA VAL A 193 4.42 -0.76 -6.05
C VAL A 193 3.14 0.03 -6.32
N MET A 194 3.20 0.96 -7.25
CA MET A 194 2.07 1.79 -7.66
C MET A 194 1.58 1.31 -9.02
N VAL A 195 0.28 1.10 -9.13
CA VAL A 195 -0.36 0.49 -10.31
C VAL A 195 -1.50 1.36 -10.79
N ASN A 196 -1.50 1.67 -12.07
CA ASN A 196 -2.65 2.24 -12.76
C ASN A 196 -3.20 1.25 -13.79
N ASP A 197 -4.50 0.95 -13.70
CA ASP A 197 -5.20 -0.03 -14.54
C ASP A 197 -6.49 0.54 -15.17
N VAL A 198 -6.44 1.78 -15.67
CA VAL A 198 -7.55 2.52 -16.32
C VAL A 198 -8.47 1.67 -17.20
N ASP A 199 -7.96 0.67 -17.93
CA ASP A 199 -8.73 -0.17 -18.84
C ASP A 199 -8.60 -1.68 -18.59
N ARG A 200 -7.92 -2.10 -17.52
CA ARG A 200 -7.51 -3.50 -17.25
C ARG A 200 -6.80 -4.19 -18.43
N LYS A 201 -6.30 -3.45 -19.40
CA LYS A 201 -5.61 -3.96 -20.58
C LYS A 201 -4.16 -3.53 -20.59
N HIS A 202 -3.86 -2.32 -20.11
CA HIS A 202 -2.51 -1.76 -20.08
C HIS A 202 -2.20 -1.29 -18.68
N LEU A 203 -1.42 -2.10 -17.97
CA LEU A 203 -0.93 -1.76 -16.64
C LEU A 203 0.24 -0.80 -16.77
N VAL A 204 0.16 0.33 -16.05
CA VAL A 204 1.33 1.16 -15.76
C VAL A 204 1.75 0.85 -14.34
N VAL A 205 3.00 0.42 -14.17
CA VAL A 205 3.53 -0.02 -12.89
C VAL A 205 4.84 0.69 -12.60
N GLU A 206 4.94 1.22 -11.40
CA GLU A 206 6.18 1.74 -10.83
C GLU A 206 6.49 0.96 -9.55
N ASP A 207 7.72 0.45 -9.44
CA ASP A 207 8.23 -0.26 -8.26
C ASP A 207 9.44 0.50 -7.73
N ILE A 208 9.31 1.07 -6.53
CA ILE A 208 10.30 1.95 -5.92
C ILE A 208 10.48 1.60 -4.42
N SER A 209 11.66 1.85 -3.86
CA SER A 209 11.83 1.75 -2.40
C SER A 209 11.14 2.94 -1.73
N ILE A 210 10.70 2.82 -0.48
CA ILE A 210 10.17 3.98 0.25
C ILE A 210 11.25 5.07 0.40
N GLU A 211 12.52 4.70 0.58
CA GLU A 211 13.62 5.66 0.65
C GLU A 211 13.76 6.48 -0.64
N ASP A 212 13.75 5.82 -1.81
CA ASP A 212 13.89 6.50 -3.10
C ASP A 212 12.64 7.30 -3.46
N LEU A 213 11.45 6.80 -3.07
CA LEU A 213 10.20 7.53 -3.22
C LEU A 213 10.20 8.81 -2.39
N LEU A 214 10.68 8.76 -1.15
CA LEU A 214 10.78 9.95 -0.32
C LEU A 214 11.79 10.96 -0.89
N LYS A 215 12.92 10.50 -1.44
CA LYS A 215 13.90 11.36 -2.13
C LYS A 215 13.30 12.07 -3.35
N SER A 216 12.45 11.39 -4.14
CA SER A 216 11.84 11.97 -5.35
C SER A 216 10.78 13.04 -5.05
N HIS A 217 10.15 13.01 -3.86
CA HIS A 217 9.15 13.99 -3.43
C HIS A 217 9.72 15.19 -2.64
N GLY A 218 11.05 15.28 -2.50
CA GLY A 218 11.75 16.41 -1.87
C GLY A 218 11.98 16.27 -0.36
N ASP A 219 12.54 17.33 0.26
CA ASP A 219 13.11 17.31 1.62
C ASP A 219 12.17 16.66 2.64
N THR A 220 12.58 15.49 3.15
CA THR A 220 11.83 14.64 4.09
C THR A 220 11.41 15.40 5.36
N LYS A 221 12.13 16.49 5.67
CA LYS A 221 11.81 17.43 6.76
C LYS A 221 10.45 18.13 6.60
N LYS A 222 9.91 18.26 5.38
CA LYS A 222 8.57 18.84 5.16
C LYS A 222 7.44 17.93 5.60
N PHE A 223 7.72 16.64 5.76
CA PHE A 223 6.74 15.68 6.20
C PHE A 223 6.79 15.43 7.70
N ALA A 224 7.64 16.10 8.48
CA ALA A 224 7.66 15.99 9.94
C ALA A 224 6.37 16.58 10.55
N GLY A 225 5.26 15.85 10.43
CA GLY A 225 4.08 16.02 11.25
C GLY A 225 4.39 15.49 12.65
N ASP A 226 3.82 16.13 13.67
CA ASP A 226 3.95 15.69 15.06
C ASP A 226 3.43 14.24 15.19
N TYR A 227 4.16 13.37 15.89
CA TYR A 227 3.76 11.99 16.17
C TYR A 227 2.40 11.92 16.89
N LYS A 228 2.02 13.00 17.58
CA LYS A 228 0.67 13.15 18.11
C LYS A 228 -0.41 13.13 17.01
N THR A 229 -0.21 13.88 15.93
CA THR A 229 -1.10 13.88 14.76
C THR A 229 -1.11 12.51 14.07
N TYR A 230 0.01 11.77 14.11
CA TYR A 230 0.10 10.40 13.61
C TYR A 230 -0.86 9.44 14.32
N ILE A 231 -0.93 9.45 15.66
CA ILE A 231 -1.86 8.57 16.40
C ILE A 231 -3.31 9.01 16.20
N GLU A 232 -3.58 10.31 16.27
CA GLU A 232 -4.92 10.87 16.06
C GLU A 232 -5.46 10.55 14.64
N ASP A 233 -4.61 10.60 13.61
CA ASP A 233 -4.99 10.27 12.23
C ASP A 233 -5.16 8.75 11.99
N LEU A 234 -4.38 7.92 12.67
CA LEU A 234 -4.40 6.47 12.49
C LEU A 234 -5.52 5.81 13.32
N MET A 235 -5.82 6.36 14.50
CA MET A 235 -6.73 5.79 15.48
C MET A 235 -7.58 6.88 16.14
N PRO A 236 -8.47 7.54 15.38
CA PRO A 236 -9.26 8.67 15.88
C PRO A 236 -10.25 8.30 17.00
N ASP A 237 -10.51 7.00 17.22
CA ASP A 237 -11.51 6.49 18.17
C ASP A 237 -10.89 5.91 19.47
N LEU A 238 -9.59 6.13 19.72
CA LEU A 238 -8.85 5.54 20.85
C LEU A 238 -8.72 6.48 22.07
N GLU A 239 -9.79 7.21 22.40
CA GLU A 239 -9.93 7.94 23.68
C GLU A 239 -10.40 7.02 24.82
#